data_AF-A0A6M0C2I7-F1
#
_entry.id   AF-A0A6M0C2I7-F1
#
_cell.length_a   1.000
_cell.length_b   1.000
_cell.length_c   1.000
_cell.angle_alpha   90.00
_cell.angle_beta   90.00
_cell.angle_gamma   90.00
#
_symmetry.space_group_name_H-M   'P 1'
#
loop_
_entity.id
_entity.type
_entity.pdbx_description
1 polymer ?
#
loop_
_entity_poly.entity_id
_entity_poly.type
_entity_poly.pdbx_seq_one_letter_code
_entity_poly.pdbx_strand_id
1 'polypeptide(L)'
;MNTYLVKRNFLKIRVDIFLFFLLFLSSGCSQLSSLPYSSIKPKIIELDLPAEDEGIGGLITSDVNDDGQKDLIVTKPGHLVVYQGNGQKLWAKQIDIQVTRKSEKDGLPGLQGPGVQAG
;
A
#
# COMPACT_ATOMS: atom_id res chain seq x y z
N MET A 1 20.43 -69.35 -36.32
CA MET A 1 20.77 -69.39 -34.88
C MET A 1 20.05 -68.21 -34.22
N ASN A 2 19.16 -68.52 -33.27
CA ASN A 2 18.35 -67.67 -32.37
C ASN A 2 17.27 -66.71 -32.92
N THR A 3 16.03 -67.23 -32.90
CA THR A 3 14.76 -66.61 -32.48
C THR A 3 14.88 -65.84 -31.16
N TYR A 4 14.13 -64.74 -30.94
CA TYR A 4 13.35 -64.44 -29.71
C TYR A 4 12.36 -63.27 -29.91
N LEU A 5 11.08 -63.56 -29.64
CA LEU A 5 9.96 -62.64 -29.45
C LEU A 5 10.11 -61.82 -28.16
N VAL A 6 9.80 -60.51 -28.15
CA VAL A 6 9.48 -59.78 -26.91
C VAL A 6 8.26 -58.87 -27.06
N LYS A 7 7.13 -59.40 -26.58
CA LYS A 7 6.00 -58.81 -25.83
C LYS A 7 5.73 -57.29 -25.91
N ARG A 8 4.57 -56.95 -26.47
CA ARG A 8 3.82 -55.70 -26.25
C ARG A 8 3.37 -55.59 -24.79
N ASN A 9 3.73 -54.50 -24.11
CA ASN A 9 3.18 -54.18 -22.78
C ASN A 9 2.09 -53.10 -22.92
N PHE A 10 0.86 -53.57 -22.70
CA PHE A 10 -0.38 -52.80 -22.59
C PHE A 10 -0.33 -51.97 -21.29
N LEU A 11 -0.17 -50.64 -21.39
CA LEU A 11 -0.25 -49.77 -20.21
C LEU A 11 -1.71 -49.45 -19.91
N LYS A 12 -2.12 -49.84 -18.70
CA LYS A 12 -3.47 -49.81 -18.13
C LYS A 12 -4.09 -48.42 -18.09
N ILE A 13 -5.34 -48.37 -18.53
CA ILE A 13 -6.37 -47.35 -18.30
C ILE A 13 -6.41 -46.94 -16.82
N ARG A 14 -6.36 -45.64 -16.54
CA ARG A 14 -7.03 -45.01 -15.40
C ARG A 14 -7.90 -43.88 -15.92
N VAL A 15 -9.19 -44.21 -16.11
CA VAL A 15 -10.30 -43.25 -16.07
C VAL A 15 -10.32 -42.64 -14.67
N ASP A 16 -10.85 -41.43 -14.55
CA ASP A 16 -11.02 -40.61 -13.33
C ASP A 16 -9.91 -39.60 -13.07
N ILE A 17 -10.12 -38.39 -13.59
CA ILE A 17 -10.04 -37.07 -12.91
C ILE A 17 -10.20 -36.02 -14.04
N PHE A 18 -11.39 -35.98 -14.65
CA PHE A 18 -11.80 -34.88 -15.55
C PHE A 18 -13.07 -34.17 -15.04
N LEU A 19 -13.43 -34.35 -13.77
CA LEU A 19 -14.63 -33.73 -13.21
C LEU A 19 -14.47 -33.40 -11.72
N PHE A 20 -13.40 -32.68 -11.38
CA PHE A 20 -13.25 -32.04 -10.07
C PHE A 20 -12.53 -30.69 -10.18
N PHE A 21 -12.86 -29.92 -11.23
CA PHE A 21 -12.64 -28.48 -11.26
C PHE A 21 -14.01 -27.78 -11.20
N LEU A 22 -14.85 -28.30 -10.29
CA LEU A 22 -16.09 -27.68 -9.89
C LEU A 22 -15.73 -26.61 -8.85
N LEU A 23 -16.11 -25.37 -9.14
CA LEU A 23 -16.63 -24.41 -8.16
C LEU A 23 -15.73 -24.03 -6.98
N PHE A 24 -14.70 -23.22 -7.20
CA PHE A 24 -14.15 -22.38 -6.12
C PHE A 24 -13.76 -20.97 -6.59
N LEU A 25 -14.50 -20.39 -7.55
CA LEU A 25 -14.57 -18.93 -7.69
C LEU A 25 -15.84 -18.41 -7.00
N SER A 26 -15.99 -18.69 -5.71
CA SER A 26 -16.95 -17.96 -4.87
C SER A 26 -16.31 -16.61 -4.52
N SER A 27 -16.70 -15.58 -5.26
CA SER A 27 -16.98 -14.22 -4.80
C SER A 27 -16.36 -13.84 -3.45
N GLY A 28 -15.10 -13.41 -3.47
CA GLY A 28 -14.54 -12.57 -2.43
C GLY A 28 -15.02 -11.13 -2.61
N CYS A 29 -16.33 -10.87 -2.47
CA CYS A 29 -16.81 -9.52 -2.27
C CYS A 29 -16.52 -9.16 -0.81
N SER A 30 -15.47 -8.40 -0.55
CA SER A 30 -15.17 -7.90 0.80
C SER A 30 -16.35 -7.06 1.30
N GLN A 31 -17.02 -7.54 2.35
CA GLN A 31 -18.00 -6.74 3.08
C GLN A 31 -17.29 -5.49 3.64
N LEU A 32 -17.79 -4.31 3.26
CA LEU A 32 -17.41 -3.05 3.88
C LEU A 32 -17.99 -3.05 5.31
N SER A 33 -17.19 -3.46 6.29
CA SER A 33 -17.57 -3.38 7.70
C SER A 33 -17.57 -1.92 8.13
N SER A 34 -18.75 -1.32 8.31
CA SER A 34 -18.90 0.02 8.89
C SER A 34 -18.66 -0.03 10.40
N LEU A 35 -17.39 -0.05 10.80
CA LEU A 35 -17.04 0.16 12.20
C LEU A 35 -17.38 1.60 12.58
N PRO A 36 -18.11 1.83 13.69
CA PRO A 36 -18.27 3.19 14.19
C PRO A 36 -16.88 3.73 14.53
N TYR A 37 -16.61 5.01 14.20
CA TYR A 37 -15.30 5.63 14.40
C TYR A 37 -14.79 5.48 15.85
N SER A 38 -15.71 5.50 16.82
CA SER A 38 -15.42 5.28 18.25
C SER A 38 -14.84 3.89 18.59
N SER A 39 -14.97 2.91 17.70
CA SER A 39 -14.41 1.55 17.88
C SER A 39 -13.05 1.37 17.19
N ILE A 40 -12.59 2.38 16.43
CA ILE A 40 -11.28 2.35 15.79
C ILE A 40 -10.24 2.73 16.84
N LYS A 41 -9.37 1.79 17.22
CA LYS A 41 -8.21 2.08 18.05
C LYS A 41 -7.19 2.84 17.20
N PRO A 42 -6.87 4.11 17.48
CA PRO A 42 -5.89 4.85 16.71
C PRO A 42 -4.51 4.22 16.89
N LYS A 43 -3.74 4.19 15.81
CA LYS A 43 -2.33 3.81 15.83
C LYS A 43 -1.49 5.08 15.81
N ILE A 44 -0.57 5.18 16.76
CA ILE A 44 0.40 6.28 16.80
C ILE A 44 1.62 5.85 16.00
N ILE A 45 2.03 6.68 15.04
CA ILE A 45 3.29 6.55 14.31
C ILE A 45 4.15 7.74 14.72
N GLU A 46 5.30 7.45 15.32
CA GLU A 46 6.26 8.49 15.70
C GLU A 46 7.04 8.94 14.47
N LEU A 47 7.07 10.25 14.23
CA LEU A 47 7.79 10.85 13.11
C LEU A 47 9.13 11.37 13.62
N ASP A 48 10.22 10.83 13.07
CA ASP A 48 11.56 11.33 13.29
C ASP A 48 11.82 12.52 12.34
N LEU A 49 11.13 13.62 12.64
CA LEU A 49 11.17 14.89 11.93
C LEU A 49 11.16 16.02 12.96
N PRO A 50 11.82 17.17 12.69
CA PRO A 50 11.76 18.30 13.59
C PRO A 50 10.30 18.70 13.85
N ALA A 51 9.98 18.93 15.12
CA ALA A 51 8.71 19.50 15.53
C ALA A 51 8.69 20.95 15.05
N GLU A 52 7.78 21.25 14.13
CA GLU A 52 7.51 22.60 13.66
C GLU A 52 6.16 22.99 14.26
N ASP A 53 6.06 24.21 14.80
CA ASP A 53 4.95 24.66 15.65
C ASP A 53 3.70 25.06 14.86
N GLU A 54 3.79 25.02 13.53
CA GLU A 54 2.72 25.41 12.64
C GLU A 54 2.41 24.19 11.76
N GLY A 55 1.13 23.86 11.56
CA GLY A 55 0.64 22.74 10.74
C GLY A 55 0.98 22.88 9.25
N ILE A 56 2.27 22.94 8.97
CA ILE A 56 2.93 23.16 7.70
C ILE A 56 3.29 21.80 7.13
N GLY A 57 3.07 21.62 5.85
CA GLY A 57 3.30 20.34 5.17
C GLY A 57 2.00 19.63 4.80
N GLY A 58 2.10 18.32 4.63
CA GLY A 58 1.00 17.51 4.13
C GLY A 58 1.21 16.02 4.39
N LEU A 59 0.09 15.30 4.43
CA LEU A 59 0.02 13.87 4.67
C LEU A 59 -0.70 13.20 3.50
N ILE A 60 -0.05 12.22 2.88
CA ILE A 60 -0.57 11.45 1.75
C ILE A 60 -0.44 9.97 2.07
N THR A 61 -1.43 9.18 1.67
CA THR A 61 -1.36 7.71 1.73
C THR A 61 -1.29 7.11 0.33
N SER A 62 -0.28 6.28 0.08
CA SER A 62 -0.09 5.54 -1.17
C SER A 62 0.70 4.28 -0.90
N ASP A 63 0.53 3.25 -1.73
CA ASP A 63 1.47 2.14 -1.76
C ASP A 63 2.70 2.62 -2.55
N VAL A 64 3.86 2.79 -1.88
CA VAL A 64 5.07 3.38 -2.47
C VAL A 64 6.09 2.30 -2.83
N ASN A 65 6.00 1.13 -2.18
CA ASN A 65 6.91 0.02 -2.36
C ASN A 65 6.27 -1.20 -3.07
N ASP A 66 5.03 -1.06 -3.56
CA ASP A 66 4.25 -2.09 -4.24
C ASP A 66 4.05 -3.37 -3.41
N ASP A 67 3.94 -3.23 -2.08
CA ASP A 67 3.75 -4.37 -1.17
C ASP A 67 2.27 -4.70 -0.90
N GLY A 68 1.35 -3.94 -1.49
CA GLY A 68 -0.10 -4.09 -1.34
C GLY A 68 -0.66 -3.44 -0.09
N GLN A 69 0.18 -2.84 0.77
CA GLN A 69 -0.22 -2.05 1.92
C GLN A 69 -0.04 -0.55 1.65
N LYS A 70 -0.77 0.29 2.39
CA LYS A 70 -0.62 1.74 2.27
C LYS A 70 0.52 2.24 3.15
N ASP A 71 1.41 3.01 2.53
CA ASP A 71 2.43 3.82 3.19
C ASP A 71 1.92 5.23 3.45
N LEU A 72 2.69 5.95 4.25
CA LEU A 72 2.46 7.31 4.70
C LEU A 72 3.59 8.21 4.19
N ILE A 73 3.25 9.10 3.27
CA ILE A 73 4.15 10.14 2.76
C ILE A 73 3.89 11.41 3.58
N VAL A 74 4.94 11.90 4.23
CA VAL A 74 4.95 13.12 5.04
C VAL A 74 5.80 14.16 4.34
N THR A 75 5.22 15.32 4.10
CA THR A 75 5.94 16.50 3.61
C THR A 75 6.02 17.54 4.70
N LYS A 76 7.19 18.16 4.85
CA LYS A 76 7.46 19.32 5.69
C LYS A 76 8.46 20.22 4.95
N PRO A 77 8.63 21.50 5.32
CA PRO A 77 9.67 22.32 4.76
C PRO A 77 11.03 21.60 4.86
N GLY A 78 11.73 21.49 3.74
CA GLY A 78 13.02 20.80 3.68
C GLY A 78 12.96 19.27 3.73
N HIS A 79 11.81 18.63 4.00
CA HIS A 79 11.74 17.18 4.26
C HIS A 79 10.61 16.50 3.48
N LEU A 80 10.96 15.42 2.78
CA LEU A 80 10.04 14.43 2.23
C LEU A 80 10.39 13.07 2.81
N VAL A 81 9.48 12.47 3.58
CA VAL A 81 9.73 11.20 4.27
C VAL A 81 8.59 10.23 4.03
N VAL A 82 8.93 8.96 3.83
CA VAL A 82 7.94 7.89 3.69
C VAL A 82 8.10 6.89 4.82
N TYR A 83 6.99 6.57 5.45
CA TYR A 83 6.85 5.57 6.49
C TYR A 83 5.90 4.47 6.02
N GLN A 84 6.17 3.23 6.37
CA GLN A 84 5.19 2.16 6.22
C GLN A 84 4.01 2.36 7.17
N GLY A 85 2.88 1.70 6.90
CA GLY A 85 1.74 1.65 7.84
C GLY A 85 2.07 1.06 9.22
N ASN A 86 3.23 0.42 9.37
CA ASN A 86 3.77 -0.04 10.66
C ASN A 86 4.54 1.04 11.45
N GLY A 87 4.88 2.17 10.82
CA GLY A 87 5.70 3.25 11.37
C GLY A 87 7.20 3.16 11.06
N GLN A 88 7.65 2.11 10.38
CA GLN A 88 9.02 1.98 9.92
C GLN A 88 9.30 2.95 8.78
N LYS A 89 10.37 3.74 8.90
CA LYS A 89 10.81 4.66 7.84
C LYS A 89 11.33 3.85 6.65
N LEU A 90 10.74 4.07 5.47
CA LEU A 90 11.25 3.52 4.20
C LEU A 90 12.46 4.33 3.73
N TRP A 91 12.28 5.64 3.59
CA TRP A 91 13.33 6.57 3.19
C TRP A 91 12.98 8.01 3.55
N ALA A 92 14.00 8.86 3.58
CA ALA A 92 13.87 10.31 3.78
C ALA A 92 14.75 11.05 2.77
N LYS A 93 14.28 12.20 2.32
CA LYS A 93 15.04 13.15 1.49
C LYS A 93 14.98 14.53 2.11
N GLN A 94 16.15 15.15 2.25
CA GLN A 94 16.26 16.57 2.48
C GLN A 94 16.15 17.27 1.13
N ILE A 95 15.05 17.98 0.91
CA ILE A 95 14.79 18.68 -0.35
C ILE A 95 13.98 19.94 -0.06
N ASP A 96 14.36 21.03 -0.71
CA ASP A 96 13.63 22.29 -0.65
C ASP A 96 12.30 22.15 -1.41
N ILE A 97 11.26 21.73 -0.69
CA ILE A 97 9.89 21.66 -1.18
C ILE A 97 9.09 22.83 -0.62
N GLN A 98 8.38 23.50 -1.51
CA GLN A 98 7.41 24.51 -1.13
C GLN A 98 6.13 23.80 -0.68
N VAL A 99 5.87 23.86 0.62
CA VAL A 99 4.66 23.33 1.24
C VAL A 99 3.81 24.47 1.78
N THR A 100 2.50 24.23 1.91
CA THR A 100 1.59 25.23 2.47
C THR A 100 2.04 25.64 3.87
N ARG A 101 2.20 26.95 4.07
CA ARG A 101 2.54 27.58 5.36
C ARG A 101 1.51 28.66 5.71
N LYS A 102 1.40 28.99 6.99
CA LYS A 102 0.72 30.22 7.41
C LYS A 102 1.47 31.40 6.83
N SER A 103 0.80 32.14 5.95
CA SER A 103 1.40 33.24 5.18
C SER A 103 0.70 34.58 5.46
N GLU A 104 -0.36 34.56 6.28
CA GLU A 104 -1.14 35.73 6.68
C GLU A 104 -0.27 36.75 7.43
N LYS A 105 0.70 36.27 8.23
CA LYS A 105 1.67 37.10 8.95
C LYS A 105 2.64 37.83 8.01
N ASP A 106 2.84 37.30 6.80
CA ASP A 106 3.74 37.84 5.79
C ASP A 106 3.01 38.74 4.77
N GLY A 107 1.73 39.06 5.03
CA GLY A 107 0.90 39.90 4.14
C GLY A 107 0.44 39.20 2.85
N LEU A 108 0.68 37.90 2.73
CA LEU A 108 0.24 37.08 1.61
C LEU A 108 -1.20 36.59 1.85
N PRO A 109 -2.00 36.36 0.77
CA PRO A 109 -3.30 35.74 0.91
C PRO A 109 -3.14 34.38 1.63
N GLY A 110 -3.99 34.14 2.64
CA GLY A 110 -3.83 33.07 3.61
C GLY A 110 -3.99 31.64 3.09
N LEU A 111 -4.26 30.70 4.01
CA LEU A 111 -4.39 29.23 3.92
C LEU A 111 -5.35 28.65 2.84
N GLN A 112 -5.72 29.39 1.80
CA GLN A 112 -6.65 29.00 0.74
C GLN A 112 -5.96 28.61 -0.57
N GLY A 113 -4.72 28.13 -0.51
CA GLY A 113 -4.13 27.38 -1.63
C GLY A 113 -4.64 25.94 -1.59
N PRO A 114 -5.58 25.50 -2.43
CA PRO A 114 -5.92 24.08 -2.52
C PRO A 114 -4.68 23.31 -2.95
N GLY A 115 -4.14 22.48 -2.06
CA GLY A 115 -3.16 21.47 -2.44
C GLY A 115 -3.87 20.47 -3.35
N VAL A 116 -3.54 20.45 -4.64
CA VAL A 116 -4.01 19.41 -5.55
C VAL A 116 -3.10 18.20 -5.37
N GLN A 117 -3.63 17.13 -4.78
CA GLN A 117 -3.00 15.83 -4.86
C GLN A 117 -3.27 15.26 -6.25
N ALA A 118 -2.25 15.21 -7.10
CA ALA A 118 -2.29 14.42 -8.33
C ALA A 118 -2.01 12.96 -7.96
N GLY A 119 -2.86 12.05 -8.42
CA GLY A 119 -2.76 10.60 -8.22
C GLY A 119 -3.02 9.87 -9.53
#